data_AF-A0A1V5L2J2-F1
#
_entry.id   AF-A0A1V5L2J2-F1
#
_cell.length_a   1.000
_cell.length_b   1.000
_cell.length_c   1.000
_cell.angle_alpha   90.00
_cell.angle_beta   90.00
_cell.angle_gamma   90.00
#
_symmetry.space_group_name_H-M   'P 1'
#
loop_
_entity.id
_entity.type
_entity.pdbx_description
1 polymer ?
#
loop_
_entity_poly.entity_id
_entity_poly.type
_entity_poly.pdbx_seq_one_letter_code
_entity_poly.pdbx_strand_id
1 'polypeptide(L)'
;MTDKDQNGTEKTDITPINEGTGPLSVSEPGKKLGRSQLLDLSTVVLGDIMGRLTGDRFRERDGDRTKLGYLRALTAQMSCHASILKDQDLEQINRKLDLLLEVKQK
;
A
#
# COMPACT_ATOMS: atom_id res chain seq x y z
N MET A 1 1.51 -35.90 39.74
CA MET A 1 2.32 -35.75 38.51
C MET A 1 1.39 -35.21 37.45
N THR A 2 1.69 -33.99 37.00
CA THR A 2 0.95 -33.11 36.12
C THR A 2 1.04 -33.59 34.67
N ASP A 3 -0.04 -33.45 33.90
CA ASP A 3 -0.08 -32.67 32.65
C ASP A 3 -1.43 -32.92 31.97
N LYS A 4 -2.32 -31.94 32.07
CA LYS A 4 -3.53 -31.84 31.26
C LYS A 4 -3.23 -30.77 30.22
N ASP A 5 -3.31 -31.19 28.96
CA ASP A 5 -3.05 -30.39 27.78
C ASP A 5 -3.82 -29.06 27.79
N GLN A 6 -3.09 -27.97 27.97
CA GLN A 6 -3.55 -26.63 27.65
C GLN A 6 -3.02 -26.28 26.26
N ASN A 7 -3.77 -26.62 25.23
CA ASN A 7 -3.62 -25.97 23.93
C ASN A 7 -4.96 -25.34 23.54
N GLY A 8 -5.22 -24.17 24.12
CA GLY A 8 -6.29 -23.30 23.67
C GLY A 8 -5.93 -22.81 22.27
N THR A 9 -6.70 -23.21 21.27
CA THR A 9 -6.59 -22.67 19.92
C THR A 9 -6.97 -21.19 19.97
N GLU A 10 -5.96 -20.32 20.09
CA GLU A 10 -6.14 -18.89 19.86
C GLU A 10 -6.66 -18.71 18.43
N LYS A 11 -7.95 -18.39 18.30
CA LYS A 11 -8.50 -17.86 17.06
C LYS A 11 -7.92 -16.48 16.87
N THR A 12 -6.77 -16.42 16.21
CA THR A 12 -6.29 -15.18 15.61
C THR A 12 -7.24 -14.88 14.45
N ASP A 13 -8.26 -14.06 14.71
CA ASP A 13 -9.09 -13.42 13.67
C ASP A 13 -8.23 -12.41 12.90
N ILE A 14 -7.24 -12.91 12.17
CA ILE A 14 -6.57 -12.17 11.12
C ILE A 14 -7.32 -12.54 9.86
N THR A 15 -8.53 -12.00 9.72
CA THR A 15 -9.24 -12.04 8.44
C THR A 15 -8.29 -11.43 7.39
N PRO A 16 -7.87 -12.16 6.35
CA PRO A 16 -7.18 -11.56 5.24
C PRO A 16 -8.17 -10.56 4.64
N ILE A 17 -7.79 -9.28 4.62
CA ILE A 17 -8.60 -8.28 3.92
C ILE A 17 -8.58 -8.71 2.46
N ASN A 18 -9.73 -9.21 2.03
CA ASN A 18 -10.07 -9.76 0.73
C ASN A 18 -9.30 -9.05 -0.40
N GLU A 19 -8.40 -9.79 -1.06
CA GLU A 19 -7.75 -9.34 -2.29
C GLU A 19 -8.84 -9.10 -3.33
N GLY A 20 -9.18 -7.83 -3.55
CA GLY A 20 -10.09 -7.45 -4.61
C GLY A 20 -9.47 -7.77 -5.97
N THR A 21 -9.73 -8.97 -6.48
CA THR A 21 -9.37 -9.42 -7.84
C THR A 21 -10.25 -8.78 -8.92
N GLY A 22 -10.66 -7.53 -8.70
CA GLY A 22 -11.43 -6.74 -9.66
C GLY A 22 -10.50 -5.88 -10.52
N PRO A 23 -10.94 -5.44 -11.72
CA PRO A 23 -10.21 -4.40 -12.46
C PRO A 23 -9.97 -3.22 -11.53
N LEU A 24 -8.78 -2.58 -11.60
CA LEU A 24 -8.45 -1.40 -10.79
C LEU A 24 -9.52 -0.32 -10.98
N SER A 25 -10.55 -0.34 -10.14
CA SER A 25 -11.55 0.70 -10.07
C SER A 25 -10.90 1.86 -9.33
N VAL A 26 -10.79 3.01 -10.01
CA VAL A 26 -10.48 4.28 -9.36
C VAL A 26 -11.37 4.36 -8.12
N SER A 27 -10.76 4.39 -6.93
CA SER A 27 -11.46 4.41 -5.64
C SER A 27 -12.63 5.39 -5.71
N GLU A 28 -13.77 5.03 -5.11
CA GLU A 28 -14.92 5.94 -5.01
C GLU A 28 -14.46 7.30 -4.47
N PRO A 29 -14.93 8.42 -5.04
CA PRO A 29 -14.54 9.75 -4.59
C PRO A 29 -14.75 9.88 -3.07
N GLY A 30 -13.67 10.16 -2.34
CA GLY A 30 -13.68 10.31 -0.88
C GLY A 30 -13.17 9.10 -0.08
N LYS A 31 -12.98 7.92 -0.70
CA LYS A 31 -12.35 6.78 -0.03
C LYS A 31 -10.81 6.90 -0.09
N LYS A 32 -10.16 6.91 1.07
CA LYS A 32 -8.69 6.94 1.19
C LYS A 32 -8.09 5.67 0.59
N LEU A 33 -6.97 5.82 -0.12
CA LEU A 33 -6.20 4.69 -0.65
C LEU A 33 -5.33 4.09 0.47
N GLY A 34 -5.36 2.76 0.58
CA GLY A 34 -4.45 2.01 1.45
C GLY A 34 -3.07 1.78 0.82
N ARG A 35 -2.12 1.28 1.61
CA ARG A 35 -0.75 0.98 1.14
C ARG A 35 -0.73 -0.11 0.06
N SER A 36 -1.53 -1.16 0.21
CA SER A 36 -1.66 -2.23 -0.80
C SER A 36 -2.18 -1.67 -2.13
N GLN A 37 -3.24 -0.88 -2.08
CA GLN A 37 -3.81 -0.26 -3.27
C GLN A 37 -2.83 0.69 -3.98
N LEU A 38 -2.04 1.46 -3.22
CA LEU A 38 -0.95 2.26 -3.79
C LEU A 38 0.12 1.40 -4.45
N LEU A 39 0.47 0.25 -3.85
CA LEU A 39 1.42 -0.69 -4.43
C LEU A 39 0.88 -1.28 -5.75
N ASP A 40 -0.38 -1.69 -5.78
CA ASP A 40 -1.03 -2.23 -6.98
C ASP A 40 -1.02 -1.19 -8.12
N LEU A 41 -1.42 0.05 -7.82
CA LEU A 41 -1.35 1.16 -8.77
C LEU A 41 0.08 1.39 -9.27
N SER A 42 1.07 1.25 -8.40
CA SER A 42 2.48 1.48 -8.75
C SER A 42 2.97 0.40 -9.71
N THR A 43 2.57 -0.85 -9.48
CA THR A 43 2.91 -2.00 -10.32
C THR A 43 2.33 -1.85 -11.73
N VAL A 44 1.11 -1.33 -11.86
CA VAL A 44 0.50 -1.06 -13.17
C VAL A 44 1.30 0.00 -13.95
N VAL A 45 1.62 1.13 -13.31
CA VAL A 45 2.42 2.20 -13.93
C VAL A 45 3.82 1.70 -14.31
N LEU A 46 4.45 0.94 -13.42
CA LEU A 46 5.76 0.33 -13.66
C LEU A 46 5.71 -0.66 -14.82
N GLY A 47 4.69 -1.52 -14.88
CA GLY A 47 4.52 -2.48 -15.97
C GLY A 47 4.39 -1.80 -17.34
N ASP A 48 3.57 -0.74 -17.43
CA ASP A 48 3.38 0.03 -18.66
C ASP A 48 4.68 0.73 -19.10
N ILE A 49 5.39 1.37 -18.17
CA ILE A 49 6.68 2.03 -18.47
C ILE A 49 7.75 1.00 -18.81
N MET A 50 7.84 -0.12 -18.09
CA MET A 50 8.82 -1.16 -18.34
C MET A 50 8.60 -1.79 -19.71
N GLY A 51 7.37 -2.17 -20.07
CA GLY A 51 7.07 -2.68 -21.41
C GLY A 51 7.43 -1.70 -22.53
N ARG A 52 7.32 -0.39 -22.26
CA ARG A 52 7.76 0.66 -23.18
C ARG A 52 9.28 0.79 -23.32
N LEU A 53 10.02 0.54 -22.26
CA LEU A 53 11.48 0.71 -22.20
C LEU A 53 12.24 -0.56 -22.61
N THR A 54 11.69 -1.74 -22.38
CA THR A 54 12.36 -3.03 -22.65
C THR A 54 12.01 -3.63 -24.00
N GLY A 55 11.19 -2.96 -24.81
CA GLY A 55 10.96 -3.37 -26.20
C GLY A 55 12.25 -3.35 -27.02
N ASP A 56 12.31 -4.20 -28.04
CA ASP A 56 13.47 -4.41 -28.93
C ASP A 56 14.12 -3.10 -29.43
N ARG A 57 13.28 -2.08 -29.69
CA ARG A 57 13.70 -0.70 -29.94
C ARG A 57 12.67 0.28 -29.38
N PHE A 58 13.14 1.36 -28.75
CA PHE A 58 12.27 2.48 -28.39
C PHE A 58 11.85 3.25 -29.64
N ARG A 59 10.54 3.50 -29.79
CA ARG A 59 9.97 4.41 -30.80
C ARG A 59 8.96 5.32 -30.13
N GLU A 60 9.20 6.63 -30.19
CA GLU A 60 8.23 7.64 -29.74
C GLU A 60 6.96 7.51 -30.58
N ARG A 61 5.81 7.43 -29.91
CA ARG A 61 4.47 7.42 -30.50
C ARG A 61 3.84 8.78 -30.29
N ASP A 62 2.93 9.12 -31.19
CA ASP A 62 2.09 10.28 -30.99
C ASP A 62 1.28 10.13 -29.68
N GLY A 63 1.29 11.16 -28.85
CA GLY A 63 0.73 11.14 -27.50
C GLY A 63 1.64 10.63 -26.37
N ASP A 64 2.84 10.11 -26.64
CA ASP A 64 3.77 9.64 -25.59
C ASP A 64 4.14 10.76 -24.61
N ARG A 65 4.39 11.97 -25.11
CA ARG A 65 4.70 13.14 -24.27
C ARG A 65 3.58 13.44 -23.28
N THR A 66 2.34 13.46 -23.75
CA THR A 66 1.16 13.72 -22.92
C THR A 66 0.96 12.60 -21.90
N LYS A 67 1.06 11.33 -22.34
CA LYS A 67 0.97 10.16 -21.46
C LYS A 67 2.05 10.19 -20.36
N LEU A 68 3.31 10.45 -20.71
CA LEU A 68 4.40 10.60 -19.75
C LEU A 68 4.16 11.75 -18.78
N GLY A 69 3.53 12.84 -19.22
CA GLY A 69 3.09 13.93 -18.35
C GLY A 69 2.13 13.45 -17.27
N TYR A 70 1.07 12.72 -17.66
CA TYR A 70 0.12 12.15 -16.70
C TYR A 70 0.76 11.11 -15.78
N LEU A 71 1.62 10.24 -16.30
CA LEU A 71 2.31 9.23 -15.49
C LEU A 71 3.22 9.88 -14.44
N ARG A 72 3.96 10.94 -14.79
CA ARG A 72 4.77 11.71 -13.82
C ARG A 72 3.90 12.36 -12.75
N ALA A 73 2.78 12.97 -13.13
CA ALA A 73 1.84 13.56 -12.18
C ALA A 73 1.25 12.50 -11.22
N LEU A 74 0.89 11.34 -11.75
CA LEU A 74 0.38 10.22 -10.96
C LEU A 74 1.43 9.70 -9.97
N THR A 75 2.67 9.49 -10.41
CA THR A 75 3.78 9.07 -9.53
C THR A 75 4.05 10.06 -8.40
N ALA A 76 4.00 11.37 -8.70
CA ALA A 76 4.16 12.41 -7.68
C ALA A 76 3.02 12.37 -6.65
N GLN A 77 1.78 12.21 -7.11
CA GLN A 77 0.62 12.10 -6.22
C GLN A 77 0.68 10.84 -5.34
N MET A 78 1.10 9.70 -5.89
CA MET A 78 1.28 8.46 -5.13
C MET A 78 2.37 8.59 -4.07
N SER A 79 3.48 9.25 -4.39
CA SER A 79 4.56 9.53 -3.43
C SER A 79 4.06 10.38 -2.26
N CYS A 80 3.27 11.42 -2.55
CA CYS A 80 2.63 12.27 -1.53
C CYS A 80 1.64 11.47 -0.66
N HIS A 81 0.80 10.63 -1.26
CA HIS A 81 -0.15 9.82 -0.49
C HIS A 81 0.58 8.78 0.40
N ALA A 82 1.68 8.20 -0.08
CA ALA A 82 2.48 7.26 0.70
C ALA A 82 3.19 7.93 1.89
N SER A 83 3.66 9.18 1.74
CA SER A 83 4.26 9.92 2.86
C SER A 83 3.22 10.22 3.94
N ILE A 84 2.01 10.67 3.56
CA ILE A 84 0.92 10.93 4.51
C ILE A 84 0.55 9.66 5.29
N LEU A 85 0.47 8.51 4.63
CA LEU A 85 0.19 7.23 5.30
C LEU A 85 1.30 6.85 6.27
N LYS A 86 2.57 7.02 5.86
CA LYS A 86 3.72 6.76 6.73
C LYS A 86 3.68 7.64 7.98
N ASP A 87 3.36 8.93 7.85
CA ASP A 87 3.29 9.84 8.99
C ASP A 87 2.18 9.42 9.96
N GLN A 88 1.00 9.03 9.44
CA GLN A 88 -0.09 8.48 10.25
C GLN A 88 0.32 7.19 10.99
N ASP A 89 1.01 6.28 10.30
CA ASP A 89 1.50 5.03 10.90
C ASP A 89 2.49 5.33 12.05
N LEU A 90 3.42 6.28 11.84
CA LEU A 90 4.41 6.69 12.85
C LEU A 90 3.74 7.35 14.07
N GLU A 91 2.76 8.23 13.85
CA GLU A 91 1.99 8.81 14.95
C GLU A 91 1.29 7.74 15.78
N GLN A 92 0.68 6.74 15.14
CA GLN A 92 0.03 5.64 15.85
C GLN A 92 1.03 4.79 16.62
N ILE A 93 2.20 4.51 16.06
CA ILE A 93 3.28 3.77 16.72
C ILE A 93 3.74 4.52 17.96
N ASN A 94 4.02 5.83 17.85
CA ASN A 94 4.47 6.65 18.97
C ASN A 94 3.43 6.67 20.10
N ARG A 95 2.14 6.89 19.78
CA ARG A 95 1.06 6.83 20.78
C ARG A 95 1.00 5.49 21.51
N LYS A 96 1.17 4.37 20.79
CA LYS A 96 1.20 3.03 21.42
C LYS A 96 2.44 2.84 22.30
N LEU A 97 3.59 3.36 21.88
CA LEU A 97 4.83 3.30 22.64
C LEU A 97 4.70 4.05 23.97
N ASP A 98 4.15 5.26 23.93
CA ASP A 98 3.94 6.09 25.12
C ASP A 98 3.04 5.38 26.14
N LEU A 99 1.91 4.80 25.69
CA LEU A 99 1.01 4.02 26.53
C LEU A 99 1.71 2.82 27.19
N LEU A 100 2.55 2.10 26.44
CA LEU A 100 3.29 0.96 26.98
C LEU A 100 4.36 1.37 28.02
N LEU A 101 5.00 2.53 27.81
CA LEU A 101 5.98 3.07 28.74
C LEU A 101 5.31 3.55 30.03
N GLU A 102 4.14 4.20 29.94
CA GLU A 102 3.34 4.60 31.10
C GLU A 102 2.88 3.40 31.93
N VAL A 103 2.48 2.29 31.27
CA VAL A 103 2.07 1.06 31.97
C VAL A 103 3.25 0.38 32.67
N LYS A 104 4.46 0.39 32.08
CA LYS A 104 5.66 -0.20 32.71
C LYS A 104 6.20 0.57 33.91
N GLN A 105 5.81 1.83 34.09
CA GLN A 105 6.24 2.66 35.21
C GLN A 105 5.35 2.50 36.46
N LYS A 106 4.23 1.77 36.37
CA LYS A 106 3.36 1.40 37.48
C LYS A 106 3.60 -0.03 37.93
#